data_AF-A0A949M6I6-F1
#
_entry.id   AF-A0A949M6I6-F1
#
_cell.length_a   1.000
_cell.length_b   1.000
_cell.length_c   1.000
_cell.angle_alpha   90.00
_cell.angle_beta   90.00
_cell.angle_gamma   90.00
#
_symmetry.space_group_name_H-M   'P 1'
#
loop_
_entity.id
_entity.type
_entity.pdbx_description
1 polymer ?
#
loop_
_entity_poly.entity_id
_entity_poly.type
_entity_poly.pdbx_seq_one_letter_code
_entity_poly.pdbx_strand_id
1 'polypeptide(L)'
;IQKKNFNVEHFLPQKLKKDQSVSKDTAEAIDNIGNLLVIARHTNSDLGSLTPKEKVDLLRSKTVYTNNLPYLVEFLSEYGDVASKWSKDQIEKRAREIAKIAFEKIWMIKSI
;
A
#
# COMPACT_ATOMS: atom_id res chain seq x y z
N ILE A 1 2.35 -21.43 17.18
CA ILE A 1 2.73 -20.38 16.21
C ILE A 1 2.15 -19.06 16.70
N GLN A 2 2.99 -18.13 17.17
CA GLN A 2 2.53 -16.81 17.61
C GLN A 2 2.00 -16.06 16.38
N LYS A 3 0.75 -15.59 16.43
CA LYS A 3 0.15 -14.85 15.31
C LYS A 3 0.95 -13.57 15.08
N LYS A 4 1.45 -13.35 13.87
CA LYS A 4 2.12 -12.10 13.50
C LYS A 4 1.13 -10.93 13.69
N ASN A 5 1.64 -9.83 14.25
CA ASN A 5 0.85 -8.61 14.54
C ASN A 5 0.56 -7.77 13.29
N PHE A 6 1.12 -8.14 12.14
CA PHE A 6 1.01 -7.40 10.88
C PHE A 6 0.51 -8.30 9.75
N ASN A 7 -0.18 -7.69 8.79
CA ASN A 7 -0.66 -8.26 7.55
C ASN A 7 -0.17 -7.44 6.35
N VAL A 8 -0.20 -8.06 5.17
CA VAL A 8 -0.04 -7.36 3.89
C VAL A 8 -1.42 -7.06 3.35
N GLU A 9 -1.69 -5.77 3.13
CA GLU A 9 -2.94 -5.26 2.57
C GLU A 9 -2.71 -4.72 1.17
N HIS A 10 -3.58 -5.08 0.24
CA HIS A 10 -3.61 -4.48 -1.10
C HIS A 10 -4.30 -3.12 -1.03
N PHE A 11 -3.61 -2.02 -1.32
CA PHE A 11 -4.23 -0.69 -1.31
C PHE A 11 -5.37 -0.59 -2.32
N LEU A 12 -5.15 -1.01 -3.57
CA LEU A 12 -6.21 -1.35 -4.53
C LEU A 12 -6.69 -2.79 -4.30
N PRO A 13 -7.96 -3.04 -3.93
CA PRO A 13 -8.42 -4.36 -3.49
C PRO A 13 -8.21 -5.49 -4.50
N GLN A 14 -7.78 -6.66 -4.01
CA GLN A 14 -7.54 -7.84 -4.84
C GLN A 14 -8.77 -8.32 -5.62
N LYS A 15 -9.98 -8.13 -5.06
CA LYS A 15 -11.25 -8.49 -5.73
C LYS A 15 -11.44 -7.79 -7.08
N LEU A 16 -10.82 -6.62 -7.28
CA LEU A 16 -10.95 -5.84 -8.51
C LEU A 16 -10.28 -6.47 -9.72
N LYS A 17 -9.45 -7.52 -9.54
CA LYS A 17 -8.90 -8.30 -10.66
C LYS A 17 -9.99 -8.92 -11.54
N LYS A 18 -11.15 -9.21 -10.97
CA LYS A 18 -12.30 -9.81 -11.65
C LYS A 18 -13.35 -8.76 -12.04
N ASP A 19 -13.12 -7.50 -11.72
CA ASP A 19 -14.04 -6.40 -11.96
C ASP A 19 -13.78 -5.81 -13.35
N GLN A 20 -14.80 -5.76 -14.19
CA GLN A 20 -14.70 -5.25 -15.56
C GLN A 20 -14.57 -3.73 -15.63
N SER A 21 -14.83 -3.01 -14.53
CA SER A 21 -14.65 -1.55 -14.44
C SER A 21 -13.18 -1.12 -14.33
N VAL A 22 -12.28 -2.05 -14.00
CA VAL A 22 -10.84 -1.79 -13.89
C VAL A 22 -10.14 -2.20 -15.19
N SER A 23 -9.22 -1.36 -15.68
CA SER A 23 -8.45 -1.70 -16.88
C SER A 23 -7.64 -2.97 -16.67
N LYS A 24 -7.51 -3.78 -17.73
CA LYS A 24 -6.75 -5.05 -17.69
C LYS A 24 -5.32 -4.84 -17.15
N ASP A 25 -4.65 -3.80 -17.64
CA ASP A 25 -3.35 -3.35 -17.18
C ASP A 25 -3.30 -3.09 -15.66
N THR A 26 -4.31 -2.41 -15.11
CA THR A 26 -4.37 -2.16 -13.67
C THR A 26 -4.66 -3.44 -12.89
N ALA A 27 -5.51 -4.33 -13.42
CA ALA A 27 -5.79 -5.63 -12.80
C ALA A 27 -4.53 -6.50 -12.68
N GLU A 28 -3.68 -6.52 -13.71
CA GLU A 28 -2.38 -7.21 -13.70
C GLU A 28 -1.40 -6.61 -12.68
N ALA A 29 -1.48 -5.29 -12.43
CA ALA A 29 -0.61 -4.59 -11.48
C ALA A 29 -1.04 -4.75 -10.01
N ILE A 30 -2.21 -5.32 -9.69
CA ILE A 30 -2.75 -5.35 -8.31
C ILE A 30 -1.80 -6.05 -7.31
N ASP A 31 -1.12 -7.12 -7.69
CA ASP A 31 -0.20 -7.83 -6.77
C ASP A 31 1.20 -7.21 -6.70
N ASN A 32 1.46 -6.15 -7.46
CA ASN A 32 2.76 -5.48 -7.46
C ASN A 32 3.05 -4.89 -6.08
N ILE A 33 4.32 -4.93 -5.64
CA ILE A 33 4.77 -4.39 -4.35
C ILE A 33 4.38 -2.92 -4.12
N GLY A 34 4.29 -2.13 -5.19
CA GLY A 34 3.81 -0.76 -5.15
C GLY A 34 2.36 -0.61 -4.71
N ASN A 35 1.55 -1.67 -4.78
CA ASN A 35 0.18 -1.70 -4.27
C ASN A 35 0.07 -2.31 -2.86
N LEU A 36 1.16 -2.78 -2.25
CA LEU A 36 1.12 -3.50 -0.98
C LEU A 36 1.51 -2.59 0.20
N LEU A 37 0.77 -2.71 1.30
CA LEU A 37 0.98 -2.02 2.58
C LEU A 37 1.15 -3.04 3.70
N VAL A 38 2.07 -2.79 4.62
CA VAL A 38 2.26 -3.59 5.85
C VAL A 38 1.48 -2.95 7.00
N ILE A 39 0.31 -3.47 7.32
CA ILE A 39 -0.57 -2.85 8.33
C ILE A 39 -0.73 -3.75 9.55
N ALA A 40 -1.18 -3.19 10.67
CA ALA A 40 -1.53 -4.00 11.82
C ALA A 40 -2.72 -4.92 11.51
N ARG A 41 -2.72 -6.12 12.09
CA ARG A 41 -3.75 -7.14 11.82
C ARG A 41 -5.18 -6.64 12.05
N HIS A 42 -5.40 -5.88 13.12
CA HIS A 42 -6.70 -5.31 13.48
C HIS A 42 -7.14 -4.20 12.51
N THR A 43 -6.20 -3.53 11.84
CA THR A 43 -6.50 -2.56 10.78
C THR A 43 -6.94 -3.27 9.50
N ASN A 44 -6.40 -4.46 9.22
CA ASN A 44 -6.67 -5.19 7.98
C ASN A 44 -8.11 -5.68 7.85
N SER A 45 -8.78 -6.02 8.97
CA SER A 45 -10.20 -6.40 8.92
C SER A 45 -11.09 -5.26 8.42
N ASP A 46 -10.67 -4.02 8.67
CA ASP A 46 -11.48 -2.83 8.42
C ASP A 46 -11.24 -2.25 7.02
N LEU A 47 -10.12 -2.61 6.36
CA LEU A 47 -9.71 -2.06 5.07
C LEU A 47 -10.01 -2.96 3.86
N GLY A 48 -10.07 -4.28 4.03
CA GLY A 48 -9.84 -5.24 2.93
C GLY A 48 -10.66 -5.05 1.64
N SER A 49 -11.92 -4.64 1.74
CA SER A 49 -12.81 -4.48 0.57
C SER A 49 -13.00 -3.03 0.11
N LEU A 50 -12.44 -2.07 0.84
CA LEU A 50 -12.58 -0.63 0.62
C LEU A 50 -11.74 -0.16 -0.57
N THR A 51 -12.25 0.83 -1.29
CA THR A 51 -11.49 1.54 -2.32
C THR A 51 -10.29 2.27 -1.72
N PRO A 52 -9.25 2.59 -2.52
CA PRO A 52 -8.10 3.38 -2.06
C PRO A 52 -8.50 4.68 -1.35
N LYS A 53 -9.51 5.41 -1.85
CA LYS A 53 -10.01 6.64 -1.24
C LYS A 53 -10.59 6.38 0.15
N GLU A 54 -11.50 5.41 0.26
CA GLU A 54 -12.12 5.04 1.55
C GLU A 54 -11.07 4.55 2.56
N LYS A 55 -10.03 3.83 2.09
CA LYS A 55 -8.90 3.43 2.93
C LYS A 55 -8.14 4.62 3.49
N VAL A 56 -7.85 5.63 2.66
CA VAL A 56 -7.19 6.87 3.11
C VAL A 56 -8.05 7.60 4.14
N ASP A 57 -9.34 7.76 3.87
CA ASP A 57 -10.27 8.44 4.79
C ASP A 57 -10.31 7.72 6.15
N LEU A 58 -10.37 6.38 6.14
CA LEU A 58 -10.36 5.57 7.36
C LEU A 58 -9.02 5.64 8.10
N LEU A 59 -7.89 5.59 7.38
CA LEU A 59 -6.56 5.67 7.97
C LEU A 59 -6.26 7.06 8.56
N ARG A 60 -6.75 8.13 7.93
CA ARG A 60 -6.60 9.52 8.42
C ARG A 60 -7.51 9.79 9.63
N SER A 61 -8.69 9.16 9.70
CA SER A 61 -9.64 9.36 10.81
C SER A 61 -9.26 8.66 12.11
N LYS A 62 -8.39 7.63 12.07
CA LYS A 62 -8.02 6.85 13.26
C LYS A 62 -6.50 6.76 13.42
N THR A 63 -5.95 7.61 14.28
CA THR A 63 -4.52 7.64 14.64
C THR A 63 -3.99 6.29 15.14
N VAL A 64 -4.82 5.46 15.77
CA VAL A 64 -4.43 4.11 16.21
C VAL A 64 -3.91 3.22 15.06
N TYR A 65 -4.38 3.44 13.82
CA TYR A 65 -3.94 2.66 12.66
C TYR A 65 -2.55 3.07 12.15
N THR A 66 -2.08 4.27 12.47
CA THR A 66 -0.81 4.83 11.98
C THR A 66 0.23 5.05 13.09
N ASN A 67 -0.19 5.09 14.36
CA ASN A 67 0.64 5.49 15.52
C ASN A 67 1.98 4.75 15.66
N ASN A 68 2.10 3.52 15.16
CA ASN A 68 3.33 2.73 15.23
C ASN A 68 3.90 2.37 13.84
N LEU A 69 3.43 3.03 12.78
CA LEU A 69 3.83 2.76 11.41
C LEU A 69 4.18 4.09 10.71
N PRO A 70 5.38 4.66 10.96
CA PRO A 70 5.80 5.91 10.33
C PRO A 70 5.73 5.87 8.80
N TYR A 71 6.08 4.73 8.19
CA TYR A 71 5.99 4.54 6.75
C TYR A 71 4.55 4.72 6.22
N LEU A 72 3.52 4.40 7.02
CA LEU A 72 2.13 4.53 6.63
C LEU A 72 1.71 6.00 6.67
N VAL A 73 2.24 6.79 7.61
CA VAL A 73 2.05 8.25 7.64
C VAL A 73 2.69 8.88 6.39
N GLU A 74 3.92 8.49 6.06
CA GLU A 74 4.61 8.94 4.84
C GLU A 74 3.81 8.57 3.59
N PHE A 75 3.34 7.33 3.49
CA PHE A 75 2.49 6.88 2.39
C PHE A 75 1.23 7.74 2.25
N LEU A 76 0.52 8.02 3.34
CA LEU A 76 -0.69 8.85 3.30
C LEU A 76 -0.42 10.32 2.94
N SER A 77 0.76 10.82 3.31
CA SER A 77 1.21 12.17 2.95
C SER A 77 1.54 12.27 1.46
N GLU A 78 2.21 11.26 0.91
CA GLU A 78 2.66 11.28 -0.49
C GLU A 78 1.57 10.88 -1.48
N TYR A 79 0.73 9.91 -1.10
CA TYR A 79 -0.20 9.24 -2.02
C TYR A 79 -1.66 9.43 -1.67
N GLY A 80 -1.98 9.94 -0.47
CA GLY A 80 -3.36 10.02 0.00
C GLY A 80 -4.27 10.85 -0.91
N ASP A 81 -3.76 11.95 -1.45
CA ASP A 81 -4.56 12.89 -2.25
C ASP A 81 -4.83 12.39 -3.67
N VAL A 82 -4.00 11.46 -4.16
CA VAL A 82 -4.16 10.81 -5.47
C VAL A 82 -4.82 9.42 -5.38
N ALA A 83 -5.22 8.98 -4.19
CA ALA A 83 -5.77 7.65 -3.97
C ALA A 83 -7.01 7.35 -4.83
N SER A 84 -7.85 8.34 -5.09
CA SER A 84 -9.02 8.18 -5.99
C SER A 84 -8.65 7.81 -7.43
N LYS A 85 -7.41 8.06 -7.84
CA LYS A 85 -6.87 7.77 -9.18
C LYS A 85 -5.84 6.65 -9.15
N TRP A 86 -5.83 5.83 -8.10
CA TRP A 86 -4.84 4.76 -7.95
C TRP A 86 -4.98 3.73 -9.05
N SER A 87 -3.99 3.67 -9.94
CA SER A 87 -3.94 2.80 -11.10
C SER A 87 -2.55 2.19 -11.29
N LYS A 88 -2.35 1.43 -12.37
CA LYS A 88 -1.03 0.88 -12.74
C LYS A 88 0.10 1.92 -12.64
N ASP A 89 -0.11 3.14 -13.12
CA ASP A 89 0.93 4.17 -13.15
C ASP A 89 1.43 4.52 -11.74
N GLN A 90 0.50 4.70 -10.78
CA GLN A 90 0.82 5.00 -9.39
C GLN A 90 1.46 3.80 -8.70
N ILE A 91 0.96 2.59 -8.98
CA ILE A 91 1.50 1.34 -8.47
C ILE A 91 2.96 1.18 -8.92
N GLU A 92 3.24 1.34 -10.20
CA GLU A 92 4.60 1.21 -10.73
C GLU A 92 5.52 2.33 -10.27
N LYS A 93 5.02 3.58 -10.16
CA LYS A 93 5.78 4.70 -9.59
C LYS A 93 6.26 4.35 -8.19
N ARG A 94 5.34 3.92 -7.31
CA ARG A 94 5.67 3.54 -5.94
C ARG A 94 6.61 2.33 -5.91
N ALA A 95 6.43 1.35 -6.78
CA ALA A 95 7.33 0.20 -6.87
C ALA A 95 8.77 0.61 -7.19
N ARG A 96 8.96 1.54 -8.15
CA ARG A 96 10.28 2.08 -8.51
C ARG A 96 10.91 2.84 -7.34
N GLU A 97 10.13 3.60 -6.58
CA GLU A 97 10.62 4.32 -5.40
C GLU A 97 11.03 3.38 -4.28
N ILE A 98 10.23 2.34 -3.99
CA ILE A 98 10.60 1.30 -3.03
C ILE A 98 11.90 0.63 -3.46
N ALA A 99 12.04 0.27 -4.75
CA ALA A 99 13.25 -0.35 -5.27
C ALA A 99 14.47 0.57 -5.12
N LYS A 100 14.32 1.87 -5.42
CA LYS A 100 15.37 2.88 -5.23
C LYS A 100 15.78 2.99 -3.76
N ILE A 101 14.81 3.11 -2.85
CA ILE A 101 15.07 3.19 -1.39
C ILE A 101 15.78 1.93 -0.90
N ALA A 102 15.32 0.75 -1.32
CA ALA A 102 15.92 -0.52 -0.94
C ALA A 102 17.38 -0.61 -1.42
N PHE A 103 17.64 -0.25 -2.67
CA PHE A 103 18.99 -0.21 -3.21
C PHE A 103 19.87 0.78 -2.44
N GLU A 104 19.43 2.03 -2.31
CA GLU A 104 20.24 3.12 -1.75
C GLU A 104 20.51 3.01 -0.25
N LYS A 105 19.52 2.53 0.52
CA LYS A 105 19.56 2.57 2.00
C LYS A 105 19.77 1.23 2.66
N ILE A 106 19.46 0.12 1.98
CA ILE A 106 19.46 -1.22 2.59
C ILE A 106 20.54 -2.10 1.97
N TRP A 107 20.59 -2.19 0.64
CA TRP A 107 21.44 -3.14 -0.06
C TRP A 107 22.80 -2.60 -0.48
N MET A 108 22.97 -1.28 -0.61
CA MET A 108 24.28 -0.70 -0.84
C MET A 108 25.13 -0.84 0.43
N ILE A 109 25.81 -1.98 0.56
CA ILE A 109 26.92 -2.12 1.49
C ILE A 109 27.99 -1.15 0.99
N LYS A 110 28.27 -0.10 1.75
CA LYS A 110 29.42 0.77 1.47
C LYS A 110 30.65 -0.15 1.45
N SER A 111 31.31 -0.25 0.31
CA SER A 111 32.66 -0.81 0.26
C SER A 111 33.51 0.05 1.19
N ILE A 112 33.97 -0.56 2.28
CA ILE A 112 34.94 0.01 3.23
C ILE A 112 36.31 -0.04 2.58
#